data_AF-A0A9E2X3F6-F1
#
_entry.id   AF-A0A9E2X3F6-F1
#
_cell.length_a   1.000
_cell.length_b   1.000
_cell.length_c   1.000
_cell.angle_alpha   90.00
_cell.angle_beta   90.00
_cell.angle_gamma   90.00
#
_symmetry.space_group_name_H-M   'P 1'
#
loop_
_entity.id
_entity.type
_entity.pdbx_description
1 polymer ?
#
loop_
_entity_poly.entity_id
_entity_poly.type
_entity_poly.pdbx_seq_one_letter_code
_entity_poly.pdbx_strand_id
1 'polypeptide(L)'
;MTIAVVVSHYLAEIPHGIPAFEVGWIAVDAFFVLSGYLIANLILDKIDRANFFSVFYVRRFCRTLPSYFLCVITLFAILSVLSPHIWSDAEIWFPLWSYLAMAQNFYMTATARLGPHWLAPTWTLAMEEHFY
;
A
#
# COMPACT_ATOMS: atom_id res chain seq x y z
N MET A 1 -9.04 -1.93 6.15
CA MET A 1 -8.81 -1.42 4.78
C MET A 1 -8.69 -2.53 3.75
N THR A 2 -7.88 -3.56 3.96
CA THR A 2 -7.70 -4.68 3.00
C THR A 2 -8.98 -5.44 2.68
N ILE A 3 -9.84 -5.71 3.68
CA ILE A 3 -11.13 -6.41 3.47
C ILE A 3 -12.07 -5.60 2.56
N ALA A 4 -12.12 -4.27 2.72
CA ALA A 4 -13.00 -3.41 1.92
C ALA A 4 -12.60 -3.38 0.44
N VAL A 5 -11.30 -3.41 0.15
CA VAL A 5 -10.76 -3.42 -1.23
C VAL A 5 -10.91 -4.79 -1.88
N VAL A 6 -10.75 -5.87 -1.13
CA VAL A 6 -10.98 -7.24 -1.66
C VAL A 6 -12.47 -7.46 -1.94
N VAL A 7 -13.35 -6.97 -1.07
CA VAL A 7 -14.81 -7.05 -1.26
C VAL A 7 -15.28 -6.22 -2.45
N SER A 8 -14.68 -5.05 -2.70
CA SER A 8 -15.05 -4.24 -3.87
C SER A 8 -14.66 -4.89 -5.19
N HIS A 9 -13.52 -5.58 -5.25
CA HIS A 9 -13.09 -6.28 -6.46
C HIS A 9 -13.97 -7.49 -6.79
N TYR A 10 -14.40 -8.26 -5.78
CA TYR A 10 -15.27 -9.43 -5.97
C TYR A 10 -16.73 -9.08 -6.30
N LEU A 11 -17.25 -7.93 -5.86
CA LEU A 11 -18.63 -7.51 -6.12
C LEU A 11 -18.79 -6.72 -7.43
N ALA A 12 -17.69 -6.35 -8.09
CA ALA A 12 -17.67 -5.63 -9.37
C ALA A 12 -18.17 -6.48 -10.55
N GLU A 13 -18.07 -7.81 -10.45
CA GLU A 13 -18.46 -8.76 -11.50
C GLU A 13 -19.98 -9.04 -11.52
N ILE A 14 -20.75 -8.49 -10.57
CA ILE A 14 -22.20 -8.67 -10.53
C ILE A 14 -22.86 -7.62 -11.43
N PRO A 15 -23.58 -8.00 -12.50
CA PRO A 15 -24.39 -7.06 -13.26
C PRO A 15 -25.48 -6.52 -12.32
N HIS A 16 -25.45 -5.20 -12.08
CA HIS A 16 -26.23 -4.43 -11.07
C HIS A 16 -25.60 -4.25 -9.68
N GLY A 17 -24.28 -4.40 -9.54
CA GLY A 17 -23.53 -4.09 -8.32
C GLY A 17 -23.73 -2.65 -7.81
N ILE A 18 -23.99 -2.55 -6.51
CA ILE A 18 -24.14 -1.33 -5.70
C ILE A 18 -23.00 -0.34 -6.03
N PRO A 19 -23.21 0.99 -6.13
CA PRO A 19 -22.15 1.99 -6.34
C PRO A 19 -21.23 2.16 -5.10
N ALA A 20 -20.78 1.04 -4.52
CA ALA A 20 -19.81 0.98 -3.44
C ALA A 20 -18.37 1.25 -3.93
N PHE A 21 -18.16 1.36 -5.25
CA PHE A 21 -16.86 1.68 -5.85
C PHE A 21 -16.38 3.10 -5.56
N GLU A 22 -17.27 4.10 -5.45
CA GLU A 22 -16.87 5.47 -5.11
C GLU A 22 -16.45 5.60 -3.63
N VAL A 23 -17.05 4.80 -2.75
CA VAL A 23 -16.79 4.84 -1.30
C VAL A 23 -15.35 4.38 -0.98
N GLY A 24 -14.81 3.45 -1.76
CA GLY A 24 -13.45 2.95 -1.59
C GLY A 24 -12.37 4.03 -1.79
N TRP A 25 -12.52 4.87 -2.82
CA TRP A 25 -11.59 5.96 -3.11
C TRP A 25 -11.65 7.07 -2.06
N ILE A 26 -12.86 7.46 -1.65
CA ILE A 26 -13.06 8.46 -0.59
C ILE A 26 -12.42 8.00 0.73
N ALA A 27 -12.50 6.71 1.05
CA ALA A 27 -11.87 6.16 2.26
C ALA A 27 -10.34 6.25 2.22
N VAL A 28 -9.73 6.12 1.04
CA VAL A 28 -8.29 6.28 0.84
C VAL A 28 -7.89 7.74 1.02
N ASP A 29 -8.63 8.68 0.43
CA ASP A 29 -8.37 10.11 0.58
C ASP A 29 -8.51 10.56 2.05
N ALA A 30 -9.58 10.12 2.72
CA ALA A 30 -9.80 10.40 4.13
C ALA A 30 -8.69 9.82 5.03
N PHE A 31 -8.18 8.63 4.71
CA PHE A 31 -7.06 8.02 5.42
C PHE A 31 -5.79 8.88 5.33
N PHE A 32 -5.45 9.37 4.14
CA PHE A 32 -4.27 10.24 3.95
C PHE A 32 -4.40 11.57 4.70
N VAL A 33 -5.57 12.22 4.63
CA VAL A 33 -5.82 13.48 5.35
C VAL A 33 -5.72 13.30 6.86
N LEU A 34 -6.33 12.24 7.40
CA LEU A 34 -6.28 11.95 8.83
C LEU A 34 -4.87 11.57 9.30
N SER A 35 -4.13 10.80 8.51
CA SER A 35 -2.73 10.45 8.83
C SER A 35 -1.88 11.72 8.91
N GLY A 36 -1.98 12.60 7.92
CA GLY A 36 -1.29 13.90 7.90
C GLY A 36 -1.63 14.78 9.11
N TYR A 37 -2.91 14.90 9.45
CA TYR A 37 -3.36 15.66 10.62
C TYR A 37 -2.77 15.11 11.94
N LEU A 38 -2.75 13.79 12.10
CA LEU A 38 -2.28 13.15 13.32
C LEU A 38 -0.76 13.26 13.49
N ILE A 39 -0.01 13.16 12.39
CA ILE A 39 1.45 13.40 12.37
C ILE A 39 1.75 14.85 12.70
N ALA A 40 1.08 15.80 12.04
CA ALA A 40 1.30 17.23 12.25
C ALA A 40 1.05 17.64 13.71
N ASN A 41 -0.06 17.18 14.31
CA ASN A 41 -0.33 17.42 15.73
C ASN A 41 0.74 16.81 16.63
N LEU A 42 1.18 15.58 16.36
CA LEU A 42 2.21 14.93 17.17
C LEU A 42 3.57 15.65 17.09
N ILE A 43 3.91 16.18 15.91
CA ILE A 43 5.11 16.98 15.70
C ILE A 43 5.00 18.29 16.48
N LEU A 44 3.88 19.00 16.38
CA LEU A 44 3.64 20.26 17.08
C LEU A 44 3.68 20.08 18.61
N ASP A 45 3.09 19.00 19.14
CA ASP A 45 3.06 18.71 20.58
C ASP A 45 4.44 18.39 21.18
N LYS A 46 5.42 18.01 20.36
CA LYS A 46 6.70 17.46 20.83
C LYS A 46 7.93 18.08 20.16
N ILE A 47 7.74 19.21 19.50
CA ILE A 47 8.79 19.94 18.78
C ILE A 47 9.93 20.38 19.71
N ASP A 48 9.62 20.65 20.98
CA ASP A 48 10.58 21.12 22.00
C ASP A 48 11.43 20.00 22.64
N ARG A 49 11.21 18.72 22.29
CA ARG A 49 12.00 17.61 22.83
C ARG A 49 13.10 17.17 21.88
N ALA A 50 14.35 17.42 22.26
CA ALA A 50 15.52 16.87 21.59
C ALA A 50 15.40 15.34 21.44
N ASN A 51 15.71 14.82 20.24
CA ASN A 51 15.61 13.40 19.84
C ASN A 51 14.20 12.78 19.73
N PHE A 52 13.11 13.55 19.87
CA PHE A 52 11.77 12.99 19.74
C PHE A 52 11.50 12.42 18.34
N PHE A 53 11.90 13.16 17.29
CA PHE A 53 11.71 12.74 15.90
C PHE A 53 12.34 11.37 15.64
N SER A 54 13.63 11.19 15.92
CA SER A 54 14.35 9.94 15.63
C SER A 54 13.74 8.71 16.33
N VAL A 55 13.35 8.84 17.59
CA VAL A 55 12.74 7.72 18.34
C VAL A 55 11.33 7.41 17.84
N PHE A 56 10.57 8.44 17.46
CA PHE A 56 9.24 8.27 16.90
C PHE A 56 9.29 7.56 15.54
N TYR A 57 10.14 8.04 14.63
CA TYR A 57 10.33 7.44 13.31
C TYR A 57 10.81 6.00 13.40
N VAL A 58 11.87 5.72 14.16
CA VAL A 58 12.44 4.37 14.26
C VAL A 58 11.42 3.36 14.82
N ARG A 59 10.64 3.74 15.85
CA ARG A 59 9.62 2.84 16.41
C ARG A 59 8.50 2.53 15.43
N ARG A 60 8.13 3.51 14.60
CA ARG A 60 7.08 3.35 13.59
C ARG A 60 7.57 2.46 12.44
N PHE A 61 8.74 2.77 11.89
CA PHE A 61 9.40 1.98 10.84
C PHE A 61 9.61 0.52 11.26
N CYS A 62 10.08 0.27 12.49
CA CYS A 62 10.25 -1.09 13.00
C CYS A 62 8.94 -1.85 13.23
N ARG A 63 7.77 -1.19 13.18
CA ARG A 63 6.47 -1.84 13.33
C ARG A 63 5.78 -2.11 11.99
N THR A 64 5.86 -1.18 11.04
CA THR A 64 5.18 -1.26 9.74
C THR A 64 5.97 -2.07 8.70
N LEU A 65 7.29 -1.87 8.63
CA LEU A 65 8.14 -2.57 7.66
C LEU A 65 8.13 -4.10 7.80
N PRO A 66 8.19 -4.70 9.02
CA PRO A 66 8.21 -6.16 9.12
C PRO A 66 6.95 -6.80 8.55
N SER A 67 5.78 -6.22 8.83
CA SER A 67 4.52 -6.71 8.27
C SER A 67 4.45 -6.55 6.76
N TYR A 68 5.01 -5.45 6.22
CA TYR A 68 5.07 -5.21 4.79
C TYR A 68 5.96 -6.25 4.08
N PHE A 69 7.20 -6.41 4.53
CA PHE A 69 8.13 -7.37 3.93
C PHE A 69 7.62 -8.80 4.06
N LEU A 70 7.03 -9.17 5.21
CA LEU A 70 6.43 -10.49 5.38
C LEU A 70 5.30 -10.70 4.36
N CYS A 71 4.40 -9.73 4.19
CA CYS A 71 3.33 -9.82 3.21
C CYS A 71 3.86 -9.98 1.77
N VAL A 72 4.82 -9.14 1.37
CA VAL A 72 5.43 -9.17 0.03
C VAL A 72 6.15 -10.50 -0.21
N ILE A 73 6.97 -10.96 0.74
CA ILE A 73 7.73 -12.21 0.61
C ILE A 73 6.80 -13.43 0.60
N THR A 74 5.79 -13.47 1.49
CA THR A 74 4.84 -14.58 1.55
C THR A 74 4.00 -14.65 0.27
N LEU A 75 3.47 -13.53 -0.21
CA LEU A 75 2.75 -13.50 -1.48
C LEU A 75 3.67 -13.88 -2.64
N PHE A 76 4.92 -13.41 -2.64
CA PHE A 76 5.89 -13.77 -3.66
C PHE A 76 6.19 -15.28 -3.68
N ALA A 77 6.38 -15.87 -2.51
CA ALA A 77 6.64 -17.30 -2.35
C ALA A 77 5.42 -18.17 -2.73
N ILE A 78 4.20 -17.73 -2.41
CA ILE A 78 2.98 -18.44 -2.77
C ILE A 78 2.79 -18.44 -4.28
N LEU A 79 2.93 -17.28 -4.91
CA LEU A 79 2.69 -17.13 -6.33
C LEU A 79 3.83 -17.70 -7.20
N SER A 80 5.06 -17.79 -6.69
CA SER A 80 6.15 -18.51 -7.39
C SER A 80 5.90 -20.02 -7.46
N VAL A 81 5.13 -20.58 -6.51
CA VAL A 81 4.73 -22.00 -6.46
C VAL A 81 3.45 -22.26 -7.26
N LEU A 82 2.47 -21.35 -7.21
CA LEU A 82 1.12 -21.55 -7.80
C LEU A 82 0.99 -21.23 -9.30
N SER A 83 2.07 -20.78 -9.95
CA SER A 83 2.23 -20.50 -11.40
C SER A 83 2.49 -19.00 -11.69
N PRO A 84 3.54 -18.66 -12.47
CA PRO A 84 3.90 -17.27 -12.79
C PRO A 84 2.82 -16.50 -13.56
N HIS A 85 1.88 -17.18 -14.21
CA HIS A 85 0.82 -16.55 -15.00
C HIS A 85 -0.26 -15.84 -14.16
N ILE A 86 -0.27 -16.04 -12.83
CA ILE A 86 -1.21 -15.38 -11.91
C ILE A 86 -0.70 -13.98 -11.48
N TRP A 87 0.60 -13.72 -11.66
CA TRP A 87 1.24 -12.45 -11.28
C TRP A 87 0.79 -11.27 -12.12
N SER A 88 0.56 -11.51 -13.40
CA SER A 88 0.28 -10.51 -14.41
C SER A 88 -0.46 -11.21 -15.53
N ASP A 89 -1.39 -10.53 -16.18
CA ASP A 89 -1.72 -10.87 -17.57
C ASP A 89 -0.39 -11.14 -18.30
N ALA A 90 -0.33 -12.28 -19.01
CA ALA A 90 0.87 -13.07 -19.30
C ALA A 90 2.07 -12.36 -19.97
N GLU A 91 2.01 -11.06 -20.20
CA GLU A 91 2.98 -10.25 -20.94
C GLU A 91 3.89 -9.36 -20.06
N ILE A 92 3.62 -9.13 -18.76
CA ILE A 92 4.34 -8.06 -18.01
C ILE A 92 4.79 -8.49 -16.61
N TRP A 93 6.07 -8.87 -16.50
CA TRP A 93 6.72 -9.07 -15.20
C TRP A 93 6.89 -7.72 -14.47
N PHE A 94 6.16 -7.52 -13.37
CA PHE A 94 6.40 -6.39 -12.48
C PHE A 94 7.66 -6.66 -11.64
N PRO A 95 8.63 -5.73 -11.58
CA PRO A 95 9.90 -5.98 -10.92
C PRO A 95 9.77 -6.10 -9.40
N LEU A 96 10.22 -7.21 -8.83
CA LEU A 96 10.24 -7.41 -7.37
C LEU A 96 11.05 -6.32 -6.63
N TRP A 97 12.12 -5.83 -7.26
CA TRP A 97 12.94 -4.76 -6.68
C TRP A 97 12.11 -3.50 -6.39
N SER A 98 11.07 -3.22 -7.18
CA SER A 98 10.20 -2.05 -6.96
C SER A 98 9.37 -2.19 -5.69
N TYR A 99 8.94 -3.41 -5.34
CA TYR A 99 8.23 -3.69 -4.08
C TYR A 99 9.18 -3.64 -2.88
N LEU A 100 10.38 -4.19 -3.01
CA LEU A 100 11.40 -4.18 -1.94
C LEU A 100 11.89 -2.77 -1.62
N ALA A 101 12.02 -1.92 -2.66
CA ALA A 101 12.39 -0.51 -2.51
C ALA A 101 11.21 0.41 -2.15
N MET A 102 9.99 -0.13 -2.01
CA MET A 102 8.74 0.66 -1.90
C MET A 102 8.55 1.68 -3.06
N ALA A 103 9.21 1.46 -4.19
CA ALA A 103 9.22 2.33 -5.37
C ALA A 103 8.20 1.89 -6.45
N GLN A 104 7.32 0.92 -6.13
CA GLN A 104 6.29 0.43 -7.05
C GLN A 104 5.41 1.55 -7.63
N ASN A 105 5.14 2.60 -6.84
CA ASN A 105 4.31 3.74 -7.23
C ASN A 105 4.92 4.52 -8.39
N PHE A 106 6.24 4.76 -8.32
CA PHE A 106 6.99 5.42 -9.39
C PHE A 106 7.03 4.55 -10.65
N TYR A 107 7.21 3.23 -10.49
CA TYR A 107 7.22 2.30 -11.61
C TYR A 107 5.84 2.20 -12.29
N MET A 108 4.75 2.12 -11.51
CA MET A 108 3.37 2.15 -11.99
C MET A 108 3.08 3.43 -12.77
N THR A 109 3.53 4.57 -12.25
CA THR A 109 3.35 5.89 -12.89
C THR A 109 4.17 6.00 -14.18
N ALA A 110 5.43 5.56 -14.16
CA ALA A 110 6.33 5.63 -15.32
C ALA A 110 5.92 4.70 -16.46
N THR A 111 5.29 3.57 -16.14
CA THR A 111 4.86 2.58 -17.13
C THR A 111 3.37 2.67 -17.47
N ALA A 112 2.61 3.54 -16.79
CA ALA A 112 1.15 3.64 -16.85
C ALA A 112 0.45 2.28 -16.68
N ARG A 113 1.04 1.40 -15.87
CA ARG A 113 0.57 0.02 -15.65
C ARG A 113 0.30 -0.20 -14.17
N LEU A 114 -0.84 -0.79 -13.87
CA LEU A 114 -1.16 -1.26 -12.53
C LEU A 114 -0.37 -2.56 -12.29
N GLY A 115 0.21 -2.68 -11.10
CA GLY A 115 0.83 -3.92 -10.65
C GLY A 115 -0.19 -5.04 -10.44
N PRO A 116 0.25 -6.21 -9.95
CA PRO A 116 -0.63 -7.34 -9.67
C PRO A 116 -1.79 -6.89 -8.76
N HIS A 117 -3.03 -7.22 -9.11
CA HIS A 117 -4.22 -6.81 -8.35
C HIS A 117 -4.13 -7.15 -6.86
N TRP A 118 -3.48 -8.27 -6.51
CA TRP A 118 -3.22 -8.73 -5.16
C TRP A 118 -2.27 -7.84 -4.35
N LEU A 119 -1.32 -7.20 -5.03
CA LEU A 119 -0.36 -6.26 -4.45
C LEU A 119 -0.78 -4.81 -4.71
N ALA A 120 -1.89 -4.54 -5.41
CA ALA A 120 -2.35 -3.18 -5.61
C ALA A 120 -2.45 -2.40 -4.28
N PRO A 121 -3.00 -2.93 -3.16
CA PRO A 121 -3.07 -2.17 -1.92
C PRO A 121 -1.71 -1.77 -1.32
N THR A 122 -0.59 -2.34 -1.76
CA THR A 122 0.73 -1.96 -1.25
C THR A 122 1.15 -0.55 -1.69
N TRP A 123 0.59 -0.03 -2.79
CA TRP A 123 0.93 1.29 -3.31
C TRP A 123 0.58 2.41 -2.31
N THR A 124 -0.55 2.29 -1.60
CA THR A 124 -0.98 3.27 -0.58
C THR A 124 -0.05 3.26 0.63
N LEU A 125 0.43 2.07 1.04
CA LEU A 125 1.37 1.95 2.14
C LEU A 125 2.74 2.55 1.78
N ALA A 126 3.21 2.34 0.55
CA ALA A 126 4.43 2.98 0.07
C ALA A 126 4.31 4.51 -0.01
N MET A 127 3.15 5.03 -0.41
CA MET A 127 2.92 6.48 -0.33
C MET A 127 2.96 6.96 1.13
N GLU A 128 2.33 6.25 2.05
CA GLU A 128 2.33 6.58 3.47
C GLU A 128 3.76 6.70 4.02
N GLU A 129 4.64 5.76 3.68
CA GLU A 129 6.06 5.79 4.10
C GLU A 129 6.88 6.90 3.42
N HIS A 130 6.53 7.35 2.21
CA HIS A 130 7.20 8.49 1.57
C HIS A 130 6.77 9.86 2.13
N PHE A 131 5.55 9.95 2.66
CA PHE A 131 5.02 11.18 3.24
C PHE A 131 5.42 11.39 4.71
N TYR A 132 5.91 10.34 5.38
CA TYR A 132 6.49 10.42 6.73
C TYR A 132 7.81 11.17 6.74
#